data_AF-I4AJ52-F1
#
_entry.id   AF-I4AJ52-F1
#
_cell.length_a   1.000
_cell.length_b   1.000
_cell.length_c   1.000
_cell.angle_alpha   90.00
_cell.angle_beta   90.00
_cell.angle_gamma   90.00
#
_symmetry.space_group_name_H-M   'P 1'
#
loop_
_entity.id
_entity.type
_entity.pdbx_description
1 polymer ?
#
loop_
_entity_poly.entity_id
_entity_poly.type
_entity_poly.pdbx_seq_one_letter_code
_entity_poly.pdbx_strand_id
1 'polypeptide(L)'
;MENFIDYQKLEDRKTELHKSWNDEKKAFRYIVFEDFFEAEAAEKIIQNYPKVKQVEPTGNFEEDPNWKYTTYVNQNNKFVMTEFDNQPIIKQVFEELNSQKLLDIVQQITGIEDLQADPQLFGGGLHQSTKGAFLDVHVDFNYHPETNYHRRMNIIIYMNKDWKREYEGYLELWDMDKKIQIENVEPRFNRCVIFETNEISFHGHPHSLNTPEGQSRKSIAAYYYTKTRPENEIASDHNTVYVNVEGMKGSVKNIKTGVRAFLERINKKDK
;
A
#
# COMPACT_ATOMS: atom_id res chain seq x y z
N MET A 1 23.68 15.14 0.33
CA MET A 1 22.74 14.78 -0.75
C MET A 1 21.43 15.45 -0.41
N GLU A 2 20.77 16.00 -1.42
CA GLU A 2 19.43 16.56 -1.29
C GLU A 2 18.45 15.40 -0.99
N ASN A 3 17.59 15.58 0.01
CA ASN A 3 16.58 14.57 0.38
C ASN A 3 15.50 14.54 -0.71
N PHE A 4 14.95 13.37 -1.03
CA PHE A 4 13.75 13.29 -1.86
C PHE A 4 12.51 13.62 -1.05
N ILE A 5 12.43 13.20 0.21
CA ILE A 5 11.29 13.42 1.09
C ILE A 5 11.33 14.86 1.63
N ASP A 6 10.18 15.53 1.61
CA ASP A 6 9.99 16.83 2.25
C ASP A 6 9.83 16.64 3.76
N TYR A 7 10.97 16.44 4.43
CA TYR A 7 11.02 16.24 5.88
C TYR A 7 10.57 17.46 6.66
N GLN A 8 10.75 18.67 6.13
CA GLN A 8 10.33 19.89 6.82
C GLN A 8 8.81 19.93 6.89
N LYS A 9 8.11 19.63 5.79
CA LYS A 9 6.65 19.59 5.76
C LYS A 9 6.08 18.46 6.61
N LEU A 10 6.75 17.30 6.67
CA LEU A 10 6.38 16.22 7.60
C LEU A 10 6.50 16.68 9.06
N GLU A 11 7.59 17.35 9.41
CA GLU A 11 7.83 17.86 10.76
C GLU A 11 6.82 18.96 11.14
N ASP A 12 6.59 19.92 10.24
CA ASP A 12 5.64 21.02 10.43
C ASP A 12 4.21 20.53 10.64
N ARG A 13 3.82 19.44 9.95
CA ARG A 13 2.48 18.84 10.04
C ARG A 13 2.38 17.70 11.05
N LYS A 14 3.48 17.33 11.73
CA LYS A 14 3.55 16.14 12.57
C LYS A 14 2.43 16.04 13.60
N THR A 15 2.12 17.14 14.31
CA THR A 15 1.05 17.16 15.32
C THR A 15 -0.33 16.95 14.71
N GLU A 16 -0.60 17.54 13.54
CA GLU A 16 -1.85 17.36 12.80
C GLU A 16 -1.99 15.89 12.35
N LEU A 17 -0.92 15.33 11.79
CA LEU A 17 -0.87 13.95 11.31
C LEU A 17 -1.05 12.96 12.46
N HIS A 18 -0.38 13.19 13.60
CA HIS A 18 -0.54 12.37 14.79
C HIS A 18 -1.98 12.38 15.30
N LYS A 19 -2.64 13.54 15.31
CA LYS A 19 -4.05 13.63 15.68
C LYS A 19 -4.95 12.89 14.70
N SER A 20 -4.71 13.03 13.39
CA SER A 20 -5.49 12.34 12.35
C SER A 20 -5.30 10.82 12.39
N TRP A 21 -4.07 10.36 12.67
CA TRP A 21 -3.74 8.94 12.83
C TRP A 21 -4.52 8.33 13.99
N ASN A 22 -4.65 9.04 15.11
CA ASN A 22 -5.34 8.60 16.33
C ASN A 22 -6.83 9.00 16.39
N ASP A 23 -7.46 9.32 15.26
CA ASP A 23 -8.90 9.62 15.24
C ASP A 23 -9.73 8.35 15.50
N GLU A 24 -10.29 8.24 16.70
CA GLU A 24 -11.12 7.11 17.16
C GLU A 24 -12.39 6.88 16.31
N LYS A 25 -12.77 7.82 15.44
CA LYS A 25 -13.89 7.63 14.51
C LYS A 25 -13.55 6.71 13.34
N LYS A 26 -12.27 6.55 13.02
CA LYS A 26 -11.80 5.66 11.95
C LYS A 26 -11.84 4.21 12.42
N ALA A 27 -12.22 3.29 11.53
CA ALA A 27 -12.24 1.86 11.85
C ALA A 27 -10.84 1.30 12.12
N PHE A 28 -9.84 1.84 11.43
CA PHE A 28 -8.41 1.62 11.67
C PHE A 28 -7.63 2.89 11.32
N ARG A 29 -6.40 2.98 11.79
CA ARG A 29 -5.57 4.19 11.71
C ARG A 29 -4.96 4.35 10.32
N TYR A 30 -5.15 5.53 9.73
CA TYR A 30 -4.53 5.92 8.47
C TYR A 30 -4.42 7.44 8.34
N ILE A 31 -3.51 7.90 7.49
CA ILE A 31 -3.38 9.29 7.06
C ILE A 31 -3.12 9.37 5.55
N VAL A 32 -3.55 10.48 4.96
CA VAL A 32 -3.23 10.86 3.58
C VAL A 32 -2.42 12.14 3.63
N PHE A 33 -1.27 12.15 2.95
CA PHE A 33 -0.34 13.27 2.93
C PHE A 33 -0.04 13.68 1.49
N GLU A 34 -0.37 14.92 1.15
CA GLU A 34 -0.10 15.49 -0.18
C GLU A 34 1.32 16.05 -0.26
N ASP A 35 1.92 15.91 -1.43
CA ASP A 35 3.29 16.27 -1.77
C ASP A 35 4.30 15.73 -0.74
N PHE A 36 4.41 14.40 -0.69
CA PHE A 36 5.30 13.69 0.22
C PHE A 36 6.79 13.91 -0.09
N PHE A 37 7.12 13.89 -1.37
CA PHE A 37 8.44 14.27 -1.85
C PHE A 37 8.50 15.77 -2.14
N GLU A 38 9.70 16.34 -2.08
CA GLU A 38 10.00 17.65 -2.64
C GLU A 38 9.53 17.71 -4.10
N ALA A 39 9.01 18.86 -4.54
CA ALA A 39 8.35 18.96 -5.86
C ALA A 39 9.29 18.54 -7.01
N GLU A 40 10.54 18.99 -6.99
CA GLU A 40 11.55 18.61 -7.98
C GLU A 40 11.96 17.13 -7.87
N ALA A 41 12.01 16.60 -6.65
CA ALA A 41 12.29 15.19 -6.39
C ALA A 41 11.17 14.30 -6.95
N ALA A 42 9.90 14.64 -6.72
CA ALA A 42 8.76 13.91 -7.27
C ALA A 42 8.81 13.84 -8.81
N GLU A 43 9.15 14.96 -9.46
CA GLU A 43 9.36 15.03 -10.91
C GLU A 43 10.50 14.15 -11.38
N LYS A 44 11.63 14.20 -10.68
CA LYS A 44 12.79 13.34 -10.96
C LYS A 44 12.45 11.86 -10.82
N ILE A 45 11.68 11.48 -9.81
CA ILE A 45 11.24 10.10 -9.58
C ILE A 45 10.38 9.61 -10.74
N ILE A 46 9.35 10.36 -11.13
CA ILE A 46 8.46 9.90 -12.22
C ILE A 46 9.16 9.86 -13.58
N GLN A 47 10.12 10.76 -13.83
CA GLN A 47 10.95 10.72 -15.04
C GLN A 47 11.85 9.48 -15.10
N ASN A 48 12.29 8.97 -13.94
CA ASN A 48 13.10 7.77 -13.80
C ASN A 48 12.27 6.52 -13.46
N TYR A 49 10.93 6.61 -13.47
CA TYR A 49 10.08 5.47 -13.19
C TYR A 49 10.19 4.47 -14.36
N PRO A 50 10.66 3.22 -14.14
CA PRO A 50 10.89 2.28 -15.22
C PRO A 50 9.59 2.00 -15.97
N LYS A 51 9.62 1.97 -17.29
CA LYS A 51 8.41 1.74 -18.10
C LYS A 51 8.11 0.26 -18.20
N VAL A 52 6.85 -0.10 -18.11
CA VAL A 52 6.35 -1.39 -18.62
C VAL A 52 5.94 -1.16 -20.07
N LYS A 53 6.52 -1.92 -21.00
CA LYS A 53 6.22 -1.78 -22.43
C LYS A 53 5.28 -2.89 -22.87
N GLN A 54 4.12 -2.49 -23.37
CA GLN A 54 3.18 -3.40 -24.01
C GLN A 54 3.61 -3.61 -25.46
N VAL A 55 3.72 -4.87 -25.89
CA VAL A 55 4.16 -5.27 -27.23
C VAL A 55 2.97 -5.47 -28.16
N GLU A 56 1.82 -5.89 -27.62
CA GLU A 56 0.57 -6.03 -28.37
C GLU A 56 -0.64 -5.57 -27.55
N PRO A 57 -1.74 -5.10 -28.19
CA PRO A 57 -2.96 -4.67 -27.49
C PRO A 57 -3.55 -5.74 -26.57
N THR A 58 -3.30 -7.02 -26.87
CA THR A 58 -3.73 -8.19 -26.08
C THR A 58 -2.59 -8.72 -25.21
N GLY A 59 -2.29 -8.02 -24.12
CA GLY A 59 -1.66 -8.60 -22.92
C GLY A 59 -0.20 -9.06 -23.01
N ASN A 60 0.46 -8.96 -24.16
CA ASN A 60 1.88 -9.29 -24.29
C ASN A 60 2.73 -8.05 -23.93
N PHE A 61 3.69 -8.23 -23.03
CA PHE A 61 4.61 -7.18 -22.57
C PHE A 61 6.05 -7.57 -22.92
N GLU A 62 6.90 -6.56 -23.13
CA GLU A 62 8.33 -6.78 -23.36
C GLU A 62 8.91 -7.37 -22.08
N GLU A 63 9.64 -8.48 -22.20
CA GLU A 63 10.29 -9.08 -21.04
C GLU A 63 11.37 -8.11 -20.51
N ASP A 64 11.15 -7.61 -19.30
CA ASP A 64 12.15 -6.93 -18.49
C ASP A 64 12.38 -7.79 -17.25
N PRO A 65 13.59 -8.34 -17.05
CA PRO A 65 13.87 -9.25 -15.94
C PRO A 65 13.67 -8.60 -14.57
N ASN A 66 13.67 -7.27 -14.47
CA ASN A 66 13.44 -6.55 -13.22
C ASN A 66 11.95 -6.41 -12.89
N TRP A 67 11.06 -6.56 -13.88
CA TRP A 67 9.62 -6.52 -13.69
C TRP A 67 9.03 -7.92 -13.53
N LYS A 68 8.56 -8.25 -12.34
CA LYS A 68 7.75 -9.44 -12.10
C LYS A 68 6.29 -9.16 -12.45
N TYR A 69 5.80 -9.79 -13.51
CA TYR A 69 4.39 -9.75 -13.89
C TYR A 69 3.58 -10.79 -13.10
N THR A 70 2.40 -10.37 -12.59
CA THR A 70 1.53 -11.23 -11.80
C THR A 70 0.07 -11.10 -12.20
N THR A 71 -0.60 -12.25 -12.31
CA THR A 71 -2.04 -12.38 -12.55
C THR A 71 -2.53 -13.60 -11.79
N TYR A 72 -3.51 -13.39 -10.91
CA TYR A 72 -4.16 -14.38 -10.07
C TYR A 72 -5.65 -14.10 -9.99
N VAL A 73 -6.40 -14.93 -9.28
CA VAL A 73 -7.85 -14.75 -9.09
C VAL A 73 -8.22 -13.41 -8.43
N ASN A 74 -7.39 -12.93 -7.49
CA ASN A 74 -7.67 -11.71 -6.70
C ASN A 74 -6.83 -10.49 -7.12
N GLN A 75 -6.02 -10.62 -8.18
CA GLN A 75 -5.26 -9.51 -8.75
C GLN A 75 -4.94 -9.74 -10.21
N ASN A 76 -4.98 -8.70 -11.03
CA ASN A 76 -4.69 -8.83 -12.46
C ASN A 76 -3.75 -7.73 -12.96
N ASN A 77 -3.02 -7.99 -14.04
CA ASN A 77 -2.23 -7.01 -14.79
C ASN A 77 -1.29 -6.15 -13.92
N LYS A 78 -0.66 -6.76 -12.90
CA LYS A 78 0.22 -6.07 -11.93
C LYS A 78 1.68 -6.46 -12.14
N PHE A 79 2.53 -5.44 -12.19
CA PHE A 79 3.98 -5.52 -12.26
C PHE A 79 4.59 -5.06 -10.95
N VAL A 80 5.63 -5.76 -10.50
CA VAL A 80 6.38 -5.43 -9.28
C VAL A 80 7.88 -5.46 -9.59
N MET A 81 8.61 -4.46 -9.10
CA MET A 81 10.07 -4.39 -9.16
C MET A 81 10.61 -4.09 -7.76
N THR A 82 11.54 -4.92 -7.28
CA THR A 82 12.17 -4.83 -5.95
C THR A 82 13.68 -4.64 -6.02
N GLU A 83 14.28 -4.77 -7.21
CA GLU A 83 15.71 -4.62 -7.44
C GLU A 83 15.97 -3.40 -8.35
N PHE A 84 16.94 -2.56 -7.97
CA PHE A 84 17.13 -1.22 -8.57
C PHE A 84 18.58 -0.92 -8.95
N ASP A 85 19.41 -1.94 -9.18
CA ASP A 85 20.84 -1.74 -9.46
C ASP A 85 21.09 -0.85 -10.69
N ASN A 86 20.20 -0.93 -11.69
CA ASN A 86 20.23 -0.09 -12.89
C ASN A 86 19.30 1.14 -12.80
N GLN A 87 18.75 1.44 -11.63
CA GLN A 87 17.79 2.52 -11.38
C GLN A 87 18.22 3.36 -10.17
N PRO A 88 19.33 4.14 -10.26
CA PRO A 88 19.95 4.79 -9.11
C PRO A 88 19.03 5.76 -8.38
N ILE A 89 18.15 6.46 -9.10
CA ILE A 89 17.16 7.37 -8.48
C ILE A 89 16.16 6.59 -7.64
N ILE A 90 15.65 5.48 -8.16
CA ILE A 90 14.69 4.63 -7.45
C ILE A 90 15.36 3.98 -6.25
N LYS A 91 16.61 3.52 -6.40
CA LYS A 91 17.40 2.98 -5.30
C LYS A 91 17.53 3.98 -4.15
N GLN A 92 17.88 5.23 -4.46
CA GLN A 92 17.99 6.30 -3.45
C GLN A 92 16.66 6.60 -2.74
N VAL A 93 15.54 6.54 -3.46
CA VAL A 93 14.21 6.69 -2.85
C VAL A 93 13.96 5.60 -1.81
N PHE A 94 14.25 4.34 -2.12
CA PHE A 94 14.06 3.25 -1.16
C PHE A 94 15.09 3.27 -0.02
N GLU A 95 16.33 3.70 -0.27
CA GLU A 95 17.30 3.96 0.79
C GLU A 95 16.78 5.02 1.78
N GLU A 96 16.12 6.06 1.27
CA GLU A 96 15.52 7.10 2.11
C GLU A 96 14.25 6.64 2.83
N LEU A 97 13.39 5.85 2.16
CA LEU A 97 12.21 5.21 2.79
C LEU A 97 12.61 4.22 3.89
N ASN A 98 13.81 3.66 3.83
CA ASN A 98 14.36 2.76 4.84
C ASN A 98 15.23 3.49 5.88
N SER A 99 15.38 4.81 5.77
CA SER A 99 16.28 5.59 6.63
C SER A 99 15.72 5.77 8.04
N GLN A 100 16.62 5.78 9.04
CA GLN A 100 16.24 6.06 10.43
C GLN A 100 15.53 7.41 10.57
N LYS A 101 15.91 8.41 9.76
CA LYS A 101 15.28 9.74 9.78
C LYS A 101 13.79 9.67 9.47
N LEU A 102 13.39 8.91 8.44
CA LEU A 102 11.98 8.71 8.15
C LEU A 102 11.30 7.89 9.25
N LEU A 103 11.93 6.79 9.69
CA LEU A 103 11.39 5.95 10.75
C LEU A 103 11.10 6.77 12.00
N ASP A 104 12.02 7.61 12.47
CA ASP A 104 11.85 8.45 13.67
C ASP A 104 10.63 9.37 13.58
N ILE A 105 10.40 9.99 12.43
CA ILE A 105 9.23 10.87 12.22
C ILE A 105 7.94 10.05 12.16
N VAL A 106 7.95 8.91 11.46
CA VAL A 106 6.80 8.01 11.35
C VAL A 106 6.44 7.41 12.71
N GLN A 107 7.40 7.03 13.53
CA GLN A 107 7.17 6.58 14.91
C GLN A 107 6.48 7.68 15.74
N GLN A 108 6.91 8.94 15.61
CA GLN A 108 6.28 10.05 16.31
C GLN A 108 4.86 10.36 15.81
N ILE A 109 4.61 10.25 14.50
CA ILE A 109 3.27 10.41 13.93
C ILE A 109 2.35 9.29 14.42
N THR A 110 2.82 8.04 14.41
CA THR A 110 1.97 6.87 14.59
C THR A 110 1.85 6.39 16.05
N GLY A 111 2.83 6.73 16.88
CA GLY A 111 3.02 6.16 18.22
C GLY A 111 3.48 4.71 18.22
N ILE A 112 3.85 4.14 17.06
CA ILE A 112 4.41 2.79 16.99
C ILE A 112 5.92 2.90 17.16
N GLU A 113 6.47 2.35 18.24
CA GLU A 113 7.90 2.37 18.54
C GLU A 113 8.63 1.17 17.90
N ASP A 114 9.95 1.28 17.82
CA ASP A 114 10.87 0.25 17.30
C ASP A 114 10.59 -0.21 15.86
N LEU A 115 10.08 0.69 15.01
CA LEU A 115 9.82 0.40 13.60
C LEU A 115 11.11 -0.01 12.88
N GLN A 116 11.01 -1.11 12.15
CA GLN A 116 12.06 -1.66 11.29
C GLN A 116 11.58 -1.58 9.85
N ALA A 117 12.39 -0.99 8.99
CA ALA A 117 12.18 -1.04 7.56
C ALA A 117 12.44 -2.44 7.00
N ASP A 118 11.92 -2.71 5.81
CA ASP A 118 12.20 -3.92 5.04
C ASP A 118 12.99 -3.58 3.75
N PRO A 119 14.32 -3.68 3.79
CA PRO A 119 15.17 -3.47 2.62
C PRO A 119 14.98 -4.51 1.51
N GLN A 120 14.40 -5.67 1.80
CA GLN A 120 14.12 -6.71 0.81
C GLN A 120 12.82 -6.45 0.05
N LEU A 121 11.98 -5.53 0.56
CA LEU A 121 10.73 -5.11 -0.05
C LEU A 121 9.77 -6.29 -0.28
N PHE A 122 9.65 -7.18 0.69
CA PHE A 122 8.76 -8.33 0.61
C PHE A 122 7.31 -7.86 0.47
N GLY A 123 6.74 -8.04 -0.73
CA GLY A 123 5.43 -7.51 -1.13
C GLY A 123 5.39 -6.01 -1.46
N GLY A 124 6.48 -5.28 -1.23
CA GLY A 124 6.64 -3.85 -1.49
C GLY A 124 7.21 -3.57 -2.90
N GLY A 125 8.00 -2.50 -3.02
CA GLY A 125 8.70 -2.13 -4.24
C GLY A 125 7.94 -1.15 -5.14
N LEU A 126 8.41 -0.98 -6.37
CA LEU A 126 7.68 -0.25 -7.40
C LEU A 126 6.57 -1.13 -7.95
N HIS A 127 5.36 -0.60 -8.02
CA HIS A 127 4.23 -1.28 -8.65
C HIS A 127 3.78 -0.53 -9.90
N GLN A 128 3.40 -1.27 -10.94
CA GLN A 128 2.59 -0.75 -12.04
C GLN A 128 1.38 -1.65 -12.27
N SER A 129 0.22 -1.02 -12.42
CA SER A 129 -1.02 -1.69 -12.80
C SER A 129 -1.50 -1.10 -14.12
N THR A 130 -1.64 -1.94 -15.14
CA THR A 130 -2.08 -1.52 -16.49
C THR A 130 -3.59 -1.66 -16.64
N LYS A 131 -4.14 -1.29 -17.80
CA LYS A 131 -5.58 -1.38 -18.07
C LYS A 131 -6.14 -2.76 -17.71
N GLY A 132 -7.30 -2.81 -17.05
CA GLY A 132 -7.94 -4.04 -16.56
C GLY A 132 -7.34 -4.61 -15.27
N ALA A 133 -6.30 -3.99 -14.71
CA ALA A 133 -5.76 -4.38 -13.42
C ALA A 133 -6.74 -4.09 -12.28
N PHE A 134 -6.76 -4.97 -11.29
CA PHE A 134 -7.45 -4.77 -10.02
C PHE A 134 -6.66 -5.48 -8.91
N LEU A 135 -6.98 -5.13 -7.67
CA LEU A 135 -6.56 -5.85 -6.48
C LEU A 135 -7.75 -5.89 -5.53
N ASP A 136 -8.28 -7.08 -5.29
CA ASP A 136 -9.43 -7.26 -4.40
C ASP A 136 -9.14 -6.72 -3.01
N VAL A 137 -10.19 -6.33 -2.30
CA VAL A 137 -10.07 -5.85 -0.92
C VAL A 137 -9.51 -6.97 -0.04
N HIS A 138 -8.50 -6.67 0.77
CA HIS A 138 -7.82 -7.66 1.58
C HIS A 138 -7.27 -7.07 2.87
N VAL A 139 -6.92 -7.96 3.80
CA VAL A 139 -5.90 -7.71 4.82
C VAL A 139 -4.61 -8.39 4.41
N ASP A 140 -3.50 -7.73 4.67
CA ASP A 140 -2.16 -8.21 4.35
C ASP A 140 -1.76 -9.44 5.18
N PHE A 141 -0.70 -10.14 4.77
CA PHE A 141 -0.01 -11.07 5.66
C PHE A 141 0.57 -10.32 6.87
N ASN A 142 0.60 -10.96 8.03
CA ASN A 142 0.91 -10.28 9.30
C ASN A 142 2.34 -10.50 9.83
N TYR A 143 3.09 -11.50 9.33
CA TYR A 143 4.50 -11.71 9.67
C TYR A 143 5.42 -11.63 8.45
N HIS A 144 6.59 -11.02 8.61
CA HIS A 144 7.64 -11.08 7.60
C HIS A 144 8.17 -12.52 7.49
N PRO A 145 8.28 -13.11 6.29
CA PRO A 145 8.59 -14.53 6.13
C PRO A 145 9.98 -14.94 6.64
N GLU A 146 10.98 -14.05 6.57
CA GLU A 146 12.34 -14.34 7.03
C GLU A 146 12.59 -13.97 8.51
N THR A 147 12.27 -12.72 8.90
CA THR A 147 12.56 -12.21 10.24
C THR A 147 11.51 -12.59 11.29
N ASN A 148 10.32 -13.02 10.84
CA ASN A 148 9.14 -13.25 11.67
C ASN A 148 8.71 -12.01 12.49
N TYR A 149 9.02 -10.81 12.00
CA TYR A 149 8.58 -9.58 12.63
C TYR A 149 7.13 -9.29 12.25
N HIS A 150 6.39 -8.66 13.17
CA HIS A 150 5.01 -8.27 12.93
C HIS A 150 4.96 -7.12 11.94
N ARG A 151 4.20 -7.26 10.84
CA ARG A 151 3.91 -6.14 9.95
C ARG A 151 3.02 -5.15 10.67
N ARG A 152 3.46 -3.89 10.76
CA ARG A 152 2.75 -2.85 11.52
C ARG A 152 2.12 -1.79 10.65
N MET A 153 2.71 -1.48 9.51
CA MET A 153 2.18 -0.42 8.66
C MET A 153 2.70 -0.48 7.24
N ASN A 154 1.93 0.15 6.36
CA ASN A 154 2.25 0.36 4.97
C ASN A 154 2.40 1.86 4.67
N ILE A 155 3.35 2.17 3.80
CA ILE A 155 3.44 3.46 3.09
C ILE A 155 3.24 3.17 1.60
N ILE A 156 2.30 3.87 0.98
CA ILE A 156 2.04 3.81 -0.47
C ILE A 156 2.07 5.23 -1.03
N ILE A 157 2.97 5.50 -1.97
CA ILE A 157 3.14 6.81 -2.60
C ILE A 157 2.80 6.71 -4.07
N TYR A 158 1.85 7.51 -4.53
CA TYR A 158 1.34 7.47 -5.90
C TYR A 158 2.06 8.45 -6.82
N MET A 159 2.35 8.00 -8.04
CA MET A 159 3.13 8.77 -9.02
C MET A 159 2.36 9.01 -10.33
N ASN A 160 1.05 9.27 -10.25
CA ASN A 160 0.18 9.39 -11.42
C ASN A 160 -0.27 10.83 -11.67
N LYS A 161 0.22 11.44 -12.75
CA LYS A 161 -0.23 12.75 -13.20
C LYS A 161 -1.58 12.65 -13.91
N ASP A 162 -2.40 13.68 -13.72
CA ASP A 162 -3.69 13.87 -14.41
C ASP A 162 -4.59 12.63 -14.36
N TRP A 163 -4.62 11.96 -13.20
CA TRP A 163 -5.49 10.83 -13.00
C TRP A 163 -6.95 11.28 -13.10
N LYS A 164 -7.76 10.53 -13.83
CA LYS A 164 -9.17 10.86 -14.03
C LYS A 164 -10.04 9.89 -13.28
N ARG A 165 -11.20 10.36 -12.83
CA ARG A 165 -12.16 9.53 -12.09
C ARG A 165 -12.59 8.31 -12.89
N GLU A 166 -12.81 8.45 -14.20
CA GLU A 166 -13.21 7.35 -15.08
C GLU A 166 -12.14 6.26 -15.30
N TYR A 167 -10.91 6.46 -14.80
CA TYR A 167 -9.84 5.46 -14.88
C TYR A 167 -9.90 4.43 -13.75
N GLU A 168 -10.76 4.65 -12.74
CA GLU A 168 -10.84 3.83 -11.52
C GLU A 168 -9.49 3.77 -10.77
N GLY A 169 -9.20 2.69 -10.04
CA GLY A 169 -7.90 2.49 -9.38
C GLY A 169 -7.67 3.26 -8.08
N TYR A 170 -8.75 3.79 -7.49
CA TYR A 170 -8.70 4.39 -6.17
C TYR A 170 -8.36 3.33 -5.13
N LEU A 171 -7.57 3.72 -4.12
CA LEU A 171 -7.39 2.89 -2.95
C LEU A 171 -8.62 3.03 -2.07
N GLU A 172 -9.36 1.95 -1.93
CA GLU A 172 -10.50 1.86 -1.05
C GLU A 172 -10.06 1.33 0.31
N LEU A 173 -10.49 1.98 1.38
CA LEU A 173 -10.37 1.47 2.75
C LEU A 173 -11.76 1.08 3.26
N TRP A 174 -11.86 -0.04 3.95
CA TRP A 174 -13.15 -0.64 4.31
C TRP A 174 -13.26 -0.94 5.82
N ASP A 175 -14.39 -0.56 6.41
CA ASP A 175 -14.84 -1.09 7.69
C ASP A 175 -15.71 -2.31 7.39
N MET A 176 -15.15 -3.51 7.57
CA MET A 176 -15.84 -4.76 7.23
C MET A 176 -16.86 -5.21 8.27
N ASP A 177 -16.82 -4.65 9.48
CA ASP A 177 -17.86 -4.88 10.49
C ASP A 177 -19.14 -4.11 10.08
N LYS A 178 -18.98 -2.82 9.76
CA LYS A 178 -20.08 -1.97 9.28
C LYS A 178 -20.39 -2.14 7.80
N LYS A 179 -19.51 -2.79 7.04
CA LYS A 179 -19.63 -3.06 5.59
C LYS A 179 -19.73 -1.79 4.76
N ILE A 180 -18.95 -0.79 5.14
CA ILE A 180 -18.90 0.49 4.45
C ILE A 180 -17.48 0.77 3.97
N GLN A 181 -17.39 1.36 2.80
CA GLN A 181 -16.17 2.00 2.35
C GLN A 181 -15.99 3.27 3.18
N ILE A 182 -14.89 3.35 3.94
CA ILE A 182 -14.59 4.48 4.83
C ILE A 182 -13.68 5.52 4.18
N GLU A 183 -13.00 5.16 3.10
CA GLU A 183 -12.17 6.10 2.33
C GLU A 183 -12.04 5.67 0.87
N ASN A 184 -11.84 6.66 -0.01
CA ASN A 184 -11.63 6.47 -1.45
C ASN A 184 -10.48 7.36 -1.94
N VAL A 185 -9.24 6.89 -1.80
CA VAL A 185 -8.07 7.71 -2.11
C VAL A 185 -7.72 7.62 -3.59
N GLU A 186 -7.86 8.75 -4.29
CA GLU A 186 -7.37 8.89 -5.67
C GLU A 186 -5.85 8.66 -5.72
N PRO A 187 -5.31 7.87 -6.67
CA PRO A 187 -3.89 7.57 -6.76
C PRO A 187 -3.11 8.73 -7.40
N ARG A 188 -3.27 9.93 -6.87
CA ARG A 188 -2.74 11.19 -7.40
C ARG A 188 -1.21 11.29 -7.26
N PHE A 189 -0.57 11.96 -8.22
CA PHE A 189 0.86 12.29 -8.17
C PHE A 189 1.30 12.90 -6.83
N ASN A 190 2.37 12.34 -6.27
CA ASN A 190 3.02 12.73 -5.02
C ASN A 190 2.12 12.64 -3.76
N ARG A 191 1.03 11.87 -3.84
CA ARG A 191 0.18 11.56 -2.68
C ARG A 191 0.70 10.33 -1.96
N CYS A 192 0.94 10.45 -0.67
CA CYS A 192 1.29 9.36 0.22
C CYS A 192 0.08 8.94 1.07
N VAL A 193 -0.12 7.64 1.21
CA VAL A 193 -1.06 7.04 2.16
C VAL A 193 -0.27 6.18 3.12
N ILE A 194 -0.45 6.42 4.41
CA ILE A 194 0.14 5.63 5.47
C ILE A 194 -1.00 5.03 6.27
N PHE A 195 -0.97 3.73 6.54
CA PHE A 195 -1.99 3.06 7.33
C PHE A 195 -1.42 1.91 8.14
N GLU A 196 -2.02 1.66 9.30
CA GLU A 196 -1.64 0.53 10.13
C GLU A 196 -2.07 -0.78 9.47
N THR A 197 -1.31 -1.84 9.70
CA THR A 197 -1.65 -3.20 9.26
C THR A 197 -2.05 -4.05 10.46
N ASN A 198 -3.28 -4.53 10.41
CA ASN A 198 -3.85 -5.47 11.35
C ASN A 198 -5.00 -6.22 10.65
N GLU A 199 -5.72 -7.01 11.42
CA GLU A 199 -6.72 -7.94 10.94
C GLU A 199 -8.05 -7.26 10.57
N ILE A 200 -8.12 -5.93 10.72
CA ILE A 200 -9.27 -5.10 10.34
C ILE A 200 -8.93 -4.03 9.30
N SER A 201 -7.66 -3.87 8.92
CA SER A 201 -7.20 -2.87 7.95
C SER A 201 -7.46 -3.31 6.51
N PHE A 202 -8.73 -3.52 6.17
CA PHE A 202 -9.16 -3.97 4.84
C PHE A 202 -8.99 -2.87 3.80
N HIS A 203 -8.29 -3.19 2.71
CA HIS A 203 -8.00 -2.23 1.65
C HIS A 203 -7.79 -2.91 0.28
N GLY A 204 -7.93 -2.16 -0.80
CA GLY A 204 -7.69 -2.65 -2.16
C GLY A 204 -7.97 -1.61 -3.23
N HIS A 205 -7.85 -1.99 -4.50
CA HIS A 205 -8.42 -1.22 -5.62
C HIS A 205 -9.25 -2.20 -6.47
N PRO A 206 -10.45 -2.56 -5.98
CA PRO A 206 -11.19 -3.70 -6.52
C PRO A 206 -11.76 -3.44 -7.92
N HIS A 207 -11.92 -2.17 -8.30
CA HIS A 207 -12.40 -1.81 -9.62
C HIS A 207 -11.29 -1.91 -10.67
N SER A 208 -11.57 -2.68 -11.73
CA SER A 208 -10.68 -2.85 -12.87
C SER A 208 -10.34 -1.50 -13.52
N LEU A 209 -9.04 -1.24 -13.72
CA LEU A 209 -8.57 0.00 -14.32
C LEU A 209 -9.14 0.20 -15.72
N ASN A 210 -9.67 1.40 -15.96
CA ASN A 210 -10.19 1.81 -17.27
C ASN A 210 -9.31 2.90 -17.88
N THR A 211 -7.99 2.72 -17.79
CA THR A 211 -7.02 3.67 -18.36
C THR A 211 -6.96 3.56 -19.89
N PRO A 212 -6.55 4.64 -20.59
CA PRO A 212 -6.08 4.56 -21.96
C PRO A 212 -4.90 3.58 -22.10
N GLU A 213 -4.69 3.08 -23.31
CA GLU A 213 -3.52 2.25 -23.61
C GLU A 213 -2.21 3.01 -23.35
N GLY A 214 -1.20 2.31 -22.82
CA GLY A 214 0.08 2.91 -22.42
C GLY A 214 0.05 3.71 -21.11
N GLN A 215 -1.13 3.97 -20.52
CA GLN A 215 -1.23 4.58 -19.19
C GLN A 215 -1.39 3.50 -18.11
N SER A 216 -0.54 3.58 -17.09
CA SER A 216 -0.53 2.68 -15.94
C SER A 216 -0.60 3.46 -14.62
N ARG A 217 -1.28 2.86 -13.63
CA ARG A 217 -1.27 3.29 -12.23
C ARG A 217 0.07 2.90 -11.60
N LYS A 218 0.79 3.87 -11.07
CA LYS A 218 2.13 3.76 -10.50
C LYS A 218 2.09 4.05 -9.01
N SER A 219 2.76 3.23 -8.23
CA SER A 219 2.95 3.45 -6.81
C SER A 219 4.28 2.88 -6.31
N ILE A 220 4.85 3.56 -5.32
CA ILE A 220 6.00 3.12 -4.53
C ILE A 220 5.43 2.59 -3.21
N ALA A 221 5.76 1.35 -2.84
CA ALA A 221 5.26 0.73 -1.61
C ALA A 221 6.42 0.26 -0.71
N ALA A 222 6.38 0.64 0.56
CA ALA A 222 7.32 0.21 1.60
C ALA A 222 6.56 -0.16 2.86
N TYR A 223 7.01 -1.21 3.56
CA TYR A 223 6.34 -1.77 4.73
C TYR A 223 7.28 -1.79 5.93
N TYR A 224 6.70 -1.63 7.10
CA TYR A 224 7.45 -1.50 8.34
C TYR A 224 6.93 -2.47 9.39
N TYR A 225 7.86 -2.95 10.19
CA TYR A 225 7.66 -4.08 11.07
C TYR A 225 8.13 -3.77 12.48
N THR A 226 7.67 -4.53 13.47
CA THR A 226 8.23 -4.52 14.82
C THR A 226 8.54 -5.94 15.25
N LYS A 227 9.62 -6.13 16.01
CA LYS A 227 10.00 -7.45 16.53
C LYS A 227 8.94 -8.02 17.48
N THR A 228 8.26 -7.15 18.20
CA THR A 228 7.18 -7.49 19.14
C THR A 228 5.96 -6.64 18.86
N ARG A 229 4.81 -7.06 19.40
CA ARG A 229 3.54 -6.35 19.31
C ARG A 229 2.80 -6.48 20.66
N PRO A 230 1.99 -5.49 21.10
CA PRO A 230 1.19 -5.64 22.32
C PRO A 230 0.36 -6.94 22.30
N GLU A 231 0.32 -7.67 23.41
CA GLU A 231 -0.28 -9.02 23.47
C GLU A 231 -1.75 -9.07 23.02
N ASN A 232 -2.49 -7.97 23.18
CA ASN A 232 -3.88 -7.83 22.77
C ASN A 232 -4.07 -7.52 21.28
N GLU A 233 -2.98 -7.23 20.56
CA GLU A 233 -2.98 -7.00 19.10
C GLU A 233 -2.31 -8.15 18.33
N ILE A 234 -1.80 -9.18 19.02
CA ILE A 234 -1.19 -10.35 18.35
C ILE A 234 -2.31 -11.25 17.81
N ALA A 235 -2.30 -11.47 16.50
CA ALA A 235 -3.10 -12.48 15.82
C ALA A 235 -2.25 -13.70 15.41
N SER A 236 -2.92 -14.83 15.17
CA SER A 236 -2.29 -16.00 14.56
C SER A 236 -1.67 -15.66 13.21
N ASP A 237 -0.57 -16.33 12.85
CA ASP A 237 0.08 -16.17 11.55
C ASP A 237 -0.89 -16.49 10.39
N HIS A 238 -0.94 -15.60 9.41
CA HIS A 238 -1.70 -15.80 8.18
C HIS A 238 -1.07 -15.07 6.97
N ASN A 239 -1.32 -15.64 5.80
CA ASN A 239 -1.10 -14.96 4.51
C ASN A 239 -2.16 -13.88 4.26
N THR A 240 -2.01 -13.11 3.17
CA THR A 240 -3.02 -12.15 2.71
C THR A 240 -4.40 -12.80 2.57
N VAL A 241 -5.44 -12.16 3.09
CA VAL A 241 -6.83 -12.64 3.05
C VAL A 241 -7.71 -11.67 2.29
N TYR A 242 -8.27 -12.17 1.19
CA TYR A 242 -9.08 -11.39 0.24
C TYR A 242 -10.57 -11.51 0.51
N VAL A 243 -11.30 -10.46 0.15
CA VAL A 243 -12.76 -10.35 0.21
C VAL A 243 -13.27 -9.67 -1.05
N ASN A 244 -14.27 -10.28 -1.68
CA ASN A 244 -14.94 -9.68 -2.82
C ASN A 244 -16.00 -8.66 -2.35
N VAL A 245 -15.84 -7.40 -2.78
CA VAL A 245 -16.74 -6.29 -2.43
C VAL A 245 -17.59 -5.80 -3.61
N GLU A 246 -17.37 -6.29 -4.84
CA GLU A 246 -18.07 -5.81 -6.05
C GLU A 246 -19.60 -6.04 -5.98
N GLY A 247 -20.04 -7.04 -5.22
CA GLY A 247 -21.47 -7.31 -4.96
C GLY A 247 -22.10 -6.52 -3.79
N MET A 248 -21.35 -5.70 -3.07
CA MET A 248 -21.82 -5.02 -1.85
C MET A 248 -22.70 -3.79 -2.11
N LYS A 249 -22.78 -3.30 -3.35
CA LYS A 249 -23.65 -2.17 -3.73
C LYS A 249 -25.16 -2.48 -3.69
N GLY A 250 -25.62 -3.64 -3.21
CA GLY A 250 -27.07 -3.93 -3.21
C GLY A 250 -27.66 -5.13 -2.45
N SER A 251 -26.91 -6.08 -1.88
CA SER A 251 -27.54 -7.11 -1.01
C SER A 251 -26.53 -7.84 -0.12
N VAL A 252 -26.58 -7.55 1.17
CA VAL A 252 -25.67 -8.11 2.19
C VAL A 252 -26.22 -9.44 2.70
N LYS A 253 -25.89 -10.56 2.05
CA LYS A 253 -26.13 -11.89 2.65
C LYS A 253 -24.90 -12.82 2.70
N ASN A 254 -23.93 -12.73 1.79
CA ASN A 254 -22.94 -13.80 1.64
C ASN A 254 -21.53 -13.55 2.22
N ILE A 255 -21.20 -12.33 2.67
CA ILE A 255 -19.90 -12.04 3.31
C ILE A 255 -19.81 -12.59 4.75
N LYS A 256 -20.95 -12.89 5.37
CA LYS A 256 -21.04 -13.23 6.80
C LYS A 256 -20.17 -14.42 7.22
N THR A 257 -19.89 -15.38 6.34
CA THR A 257 -19.22 -16.61 6.77
C THR A 257 -17.70 -16.53 6.59
N GLY A 258 -17.18 -15.98 5.48
CA GLY A 258 -15.74 -15.98 5.18
C GLY A 258 -14.93 -15.04 6.08
N VAL A 259 -15.31 -13.76 6.15
CA VAL A 259 -14.60 -12.76 6.97
C VAL A 259 -14.76 -13.08 8.45
N ARG A 260 -15.97 -13.45 8.89
CA ARG A 260 -16.20 -13.82 10.28
C ARG A 260 -15.44 -15.10 10.66
N ALA A 261 -15.43 -16.12 9.82
CA ALA A 261 -14.65 -17.33 10.10
C ALA A 261 -13.14 -17.03 10.12
N PHE A 262 -12.66 -16.11 9.29
CA PHE A 262 -11.28 -15.62 9.35
C PHE A 262 -11.00 -14.90 10.68
N LEU A 263 -11.80 -13.90 11.03
CA LEU A 263 -11.68 -13.17 12.30
C LEU A 263 -11.81 -14.10 13.52
N GLU A 264 -12.71 -15.09 13.48
CA GLU A 264 -12.86 -16.09 14.54
C GLU A 264 -11.66 -17.07 14.59
N ARG A 265 -11.03 -17.38 13.45
CA ARG A 265 -9.85 -18.25 13.38
C ARG A 265 -8.60 -17.56 13.92
N ILE A 266 -8.39 -16.30 13.59
CA ILE A 266 -7.19 -15.54 14.01
C ILE A 266 -7.29 -14.99 15.43
N ASN A 267 -8.52 -14.77 15.94
CA ASN A 267 -8.75 -14.32 17.33
C ASN A 267 -8.91 -15.48 18.31
N LYS A 268 -8.96 -16.74 17.86
CA LYS A 268 -8.84 -17.89 18.74
C LYS A 268 -7.40 -17.98 19.22
N LYS A 269 -7.12 -17.38 20.39
CA LYS A 269 -5.97 -17.78 21.21
C LYS A 269 -6.04 -19.29 21.38
N ASP A 270 -4.98 -20.00 21.01
CA ASP A 270 -4.80 -21.39 21.40
C ASP A 270 -5.04 -21.45 22.92
N LYS A 271 -6.13 -22.13 23.30
CA LYS A 271 -6.47 -22.39 24.69
C LYS A 271 -5.55 -23.47 25.25
#